data_AF-A0A8R2JWE8-F1
#
_entry.id   AF-A0A8R2JWE8-F1
#
_cell.length_a   1.000
_cell.length_b   1.000
_cell.length_c   1.000
_cell.angle_alpha   90.00
_cell.angle_beta   90.00
_cell.angle_gamma   90.00
#
_symmetry.space_group_name_H-M   'P 1'
#
loop_
_entity.id
_entity.type
_entity.pdbx_description
1 polymer ?
#
loop_
_entity_poly.entity_id
_entity_poly.type
_entity_poly.pdbx_seq_one_letter_code
_entity_poly.pdbx_strand_id
1 'polypeptide(L)'
;MSVSTSSEFNDSEIPTASSVCRICLQSDFDETNKCISPCFCRGSMSKVHRTCLEKWLLQASSSICEICTFEYKTRRVAKYSLLGSIKAWFFSSETKDEVREFFYDGCVLLIMLPFIAIFSYAGFSLTEHIFNADGQVIKGKYTI
;
A
#
# COMPACT_ATOMS: atom_id res chain seq x y z
N MET A 1 1.76 69.65 25.04
CA MET A 1 0.89 68.56 24.55
C MET A 1 1.00 68.47 23.05
N SER A 2 1.67 67.44 22.52
CA SER A 2 1.49 66.98 21.14
C SER A 2 2.04 65.55 21.10
N VAL A 3 1.14 64.58 21.28
CA VAL A 3 1.42 63.16 21.13
C VAL A 3 1.35 62.86 19.64
N SER A 4 2.50 62.58 19.04
CA SER A 4 2.61 62.08 17.68
C SER A 4 2.43 60.56 17.74
N THR A 5 1.22 60.06 17.45
CA THR A 5 1.02 58.63 17.19
C THR A 5 1.58 58.30 15.80
N SER A 6 2.86 57.96 15.74
CA SER A 6 3.40 57.13 14.67
C SER A 6 2.80 55.74 14.85
N SER A 7 1.86 55.38 13.99
CA SER A 7 1.42 54.00 13.85
C SER A 7 2.56 53.21 13.21
N GLU A 8 3.56 52.85 14.01
CA GLU A 8 4.45 51.73 13.74
C GLU A 8 3.57 50.48 13.72
N PHE A 9 3.12 50.11 12.51
CA PHE A 9 2.65 48.77 12.24
C PHE A 9 3.88 47.88 12.35
N ASN A 10 4.21 47.52 13.59
CA ASN A 10 5.11 46.43 13.90
C ASN A 10 4.48 45.19 13.26
N ASP A 11 4.92 44.88 12.04
CA ASP A 11 4.74 43.57 11.43
C ASP A 11 5.45 42.62 12.39
N SER A 12 4.61 42.12 13.28
CA SER A 12 4.95 41.19 14.32
C SER A 12 5.63 40.03 13.61
N GLU A 13 6.75 39.56 14.13
CA GLU A 13 7.28 38.24 13.81
C GLU A 13 6.16 37.22 14.05
N ILE A 14 5.36 36.98 13.01
CA ILE A 14 4.48 35.83 12.93
C ILE A 14 5.47 34.67 12.95
N PRO A 15 5.41 33.78 13.95
CA PRO A 15 6.30 32.63 14.02
C PRO A 15 6.21 31.96 12.66
N THR A 16 7.33 31.99 11.94
CA THR A 16 7.55 31.49 10.58
C THR A 16 6.41 30.59 10.16
N ALA A 17 5.48 31.10 9.36
CA ALA A 17 4.38 30.31 8.83
C ALA A 17 5.01 29.06 8.21
N SER A 18 4.97 27.96 8.97
CA SER A 18 5.61 26.71 8.60
C SER A 18 5.17 26.45 7.18
N SER A 19 6.12 26.32 6.26
CA SER A 19 5.83 26.26 4.83
C SER A 19 4.97 25.04 4.57
N VAL A 20 3.65 25.20 4.58
CA VAL A 20 2.71 24.10 4.46
C VAL A 20 2.83 23.52 3.05
N CYS A 21 2.96 22.21 2.95
CA CYS A 21 3.00 21.53 1.67
C CYS A 21 1.65 21.72 0.95
N ARG A 22 1.66 22.25 -0.28
CA ARG A 22 0.43 22.47 -1.06
C ARG A 22 -0.34 21.19 -1.44
N ILE A 23 0.29 20.02 -1.32
CA ILE A 23 -0.27 18.72 -1.73
C ILE A 23 -0.96 18.03 -0.54
N CYS A 24 -0.29 17.93 0.61
CA CYS A 24 -0.84 17.25 1.79
C CYS A 24 -1.36 18.21 2.87
N LEU A 25 -1.24 19.52 2.66
CA LEU A 25 -1.70 20.58 3.56
C LEU A 25 -1.14 20.46 4.99
N GLN A 26 0.03 19.85 5.11
CA GLN A 26 0.68 19.55 6.37
C GLN A 26 2.01 20.32 6.46
N SER A 27 2.35 20.77 7.67
CA SER A 27 3.62 21.44 7.97
C SER A 27 4.78 20.46 8.02
N ASP A 28 6.00 20.98 7.99
CA ASP A 28 7.21 20.16 8.18
C ASP A 28 7.15 19.48 9.56
N PHE A 29 7.17 18.14 9.59
CA PHE A 29 7.13 17.37 10.84
C PHE A 29 8.52 16.96 11.33
N ASP A 30 9.48 16.82 10.42
CA ASP A 30 10.78 16.19 10.69
C ASP A 30 11.82 16.68 9.66
N GLU A 31 13.12 16.58 9.98
CA GLU A 31 14.24 16.96 9.09
C GLU A 31 14.18 16.17 7.76
N THR A 32 13.59 14.98 7.77
CA THR A 32 13.39 14.13 6.59
C THR A 32 12.20 14.55 5.71
N ASN A 33 11.26 15.33 6.24
CA ASN A 33 10.04 15.78 5.56
C ASN A 33 9.97 17.30 5.48
N LYS A 34 11.07 17.92 5.08
CA LYS A 34 11.14 19.38 4.87
C LYS A 34 10.53 19.79 3.52
N CYS A 35 9.74 20.87 3.52
CA CYS A 35 9.22 21.46 2.30
C CYS A 35 10.34 22.08 1.44
N ILE A 36 10.35 21.70 0.17
CA ILE A 36 11.26 22.22 -0.86
C ILE A 36 10.53 23.17 -1.81
N SER A 37 11.30 23.99 -2.52
CA SER A 37 10.83 24.91 -3.57
C SER A 37 11.36 24.49 -4.94
N PRO A 38 10.73 23.50 -5.61
CA PRO A 38 11.27 22.89 -6.83
C PRO A 38 11.00 23.69 -8.12
N CYS A 39 10.24 24.78 -8.03
CA CYS A 39 9.85 25.62 -9.16
C CYS A 39 9.75 27.10 -8.76
N PHE A 40 9.59 27.98 -9.74
CA PHE A 40 9.50 29.43 -9.56
C PHE A 40 8.10 29.94 -9.16
N CYS A 41 7.22 29.06 -8.67
CA CYS A 41 5.96 29.51 -8.08
C CYS A 41 6.23 30.42 -6.88
N ARG A 42 5.32 31.36 -6.60
CA ARG A 42 5.45 32.31 -5.48
C ARG A 42 4.60 31.87 -4.28
N GLY A 43 5.01 32.26 -3.07
CA GLY A 43 4.27 32.00 -1.83
C GLY A 43 4.13 30.50 -1.49
N SER A 44 2.98 30.13 -0.94
CA SER A 44 2.64 28.76 -0.50
C SER A 44 2.59 27.75 -1.65
N MET A 45 2.26 28.18 -2.87
CA MET A 45 2.23 27.31 -4.05
C MET A 45 3.60 26.79 -4.48
N SER A 46 4.68 27.38 -3.96
CA SER A 46 6.05 26.92 -4.18
C SER A 46 6.47 25.77 -3.26
N LYS A 47 5.76 25.54 -2.14
CA LYS A 47 6.20 24.67 -1.06
C LYS A 47 5.56 23.29 -1.17
N VAL A 48 6.41 22.26 -1.29
CA VAL A 48 6.00 20.86 -1.37
C VAL A 48 7.00 19.96 -0.66
N HIS A 49 6.53 18.91 0.00
CA HIS A 49 7.42 17.84 0.45
C HIS A 49 7.99 17.08 -0.75
N ARG A 50 9.24 16.62 -0.63
CA ARG A 50 9.88 15.80 -1.66
C ARG A 50 9.06 14.53 -1.97
N THR A 51 8.57 13.85 -0.93
CA THR A 51 7.77 12.63 -1.05
C THR A 51 6.41 12.88 -1.70
N CYS A 52 5.74 13.98 -1.35
CA CYS A 52 4.48 14.40 -1.97
C CYS A 52 4.67 14.73 -3.45
N LEU A 53 5.73 15.46 -3.78
CA LEU A 53 6.06 15.78 -5.18
C LEU A 53 6.38 14.51 -5.98
N GLU A 54 7.19 13.60 -5.45
CA GLU A 54 7.50 12.33 -6.11
C GLU A 54 6.22 11.51 -6.39
N LYS A 55 5.33 11.37 -5.40
CA LYS A 55 4.03 10.69 -5.57
C LYS A 55 3.16 11.37 -6.64
N TRP A 56 3.08 12.70 -6.59
CA TRP A 56 2.33 13.50 -7.57
C TRP A 56 2.84 13.30 -8.99
N LEU A 57 4.15 13.40 -9.23
CA LEU A 57 4.75 13.22 -10.56
C LEU A 57 4.59 11.79 -11.09
N LEU A 58 4.61 10.78 -10.21
CA LEU A 58 4.33 9.39 -10.57
C LEU A 58 2.88 9.21 -11.02
N GLN A 59 1.92 9.82 -10.30
CA GLN A 59 0.49 9.70 -10.61
C GLN A 59 0.06 10.56 -11.81
N ALA A 60 0.53 11.80 -11.89
CA ALA A 60 0.23 12.72 -12.97
C ALA A 60 1.00 12.39 -14.27
N SER A 61 2.01 11.50 -14.21
CA SER A 61 2.93 11.16 -15.30
C SER A 61 3.71 12.33 -15.92
N SER A 62 3.54 13.55 -15.39
CA SER A 62 4.22 14.78 -15.84
C SER A 62 5.50 15.04 -15.06
N SER A 63 6.49 15.66 -15.70
CA SER A 63 7.71 16.20 -15.07
C SER A 63 7.73 17.74 -15.04
N ILE A 64 6.60 18.38 -15.32
CA ILE A 64 6.47 19.83 -15.46
C ILE A 64 5.52 20.37 -14.39
N CYS A 65 5.80 21.56 -13.87
CA CYS A 65 4.89 22.27 -12.98
C CYS A 65 3.63 22.73 -13.72
N GLU A 66 2.45 22.38 -13.22
CA GLU A 66 1.16 22.76 -13.84
C GLU A 66 0.84 24.27 -13.76
N ILE A 67 1.52 25.01 -12.88
CA ILE A 67 1.25 26.45 -12.65
C ILE A 67 2.22 27.30 -13.45
N CYS A 68 3.52 27.12 -13.23
CA CYS A 68 4.56 27.95 -13.85
C CYS A 68 5.27 27.28 -15.02
N THR A 69 4.80 26.10 -15.45
CA THR A 69 5.33 25.33 -16.60
C THR A 69 6.83 25.04 -16.55
N PHE A 70 7.45 25.17 -15.38
CA PHE A 70 8.85 24.86 -15.16
C PHE A 70 9.08 23.35 -15.13
N GLU A 71 10.09 22.87 -15.87
CA GLU A 71 10.49 21.47 -15.88
C GLU A 71 11.27 21.12 -14.60
N TYR A 72 10.75 20.15 -13.85
CA TYR A 72 11.41 19.67 -12.64
C TYR A 72 12.63 18.83 -13.00
N LYS A 73 13.80 19.15 -12.41
CA LYS A 73 15.00 18.30 -12.48
C LYS A 73 14.78 17.01 -11.67
N THR A 74 14.18 16.01 -12.30
CA THR A 74 13.90 14.70 -11.69
C THR A 74 14.60 13.58 -12.46
N ARG A 75 15.09 12.58 -11.72
CA ARG A 75 15.62 11.34 -12.30
C ARG A 75 14.70 10.21 -11.87
N ARG A 76 13.97 9.61 -12.81
CA ARG A 76 13.18 8.41 -12.53
C ARG A 76 14.15 7.25 -12.31
N VAL A 77 14.33 6.86 -11.05
CA VAL A 77 15.05 5.65 -10.67
C VAL A 77 14.02 4.61 -10.25
N ALA A 78 14.18 3.37 -10.73
CA ALA A 78 13.40 2.25 -10.22
C ALA A 78 13.76 2.08 -8.74
N LYS A 79 12.89 2.53 -7.83
CA LYS A 79 13.13 2.51 -6.38
C LYS A 79 13.31 1.08 -5.83
N TYR A 80 12.84 0.10 -6.58
CA TYR A 80 12.91 -1.31 -6.26
C TYR A 80 13.26 -2.11 -7.53
N SER A 81 14.16 -3.09 -7.39
CA SER A 81 14.29 -4.17 -8.38
C SER A 81 13.05 -5.08 -8.29
N LEU A 82 12.68 -5.85 -9.31
CA LEU A 82 11.49 -6.73 -9.29
C LEU A 82 11.42 -7.60 -8.02
N LEU A 83 12.56 -8.17 -7.60
CA LEU A 83 12.68 -8.93 -6.35
C LEU A 83 12.57 -8.05 -5.10
N GLY A 84 13.06 -6.82 -5.17
CA GLY A 84 12.89 -5.81 -4.13
C GLY A 84 11.45 -5.32 -3.99
N SER A 85 10.68 -5.25 -5.08
CA SER A 85 9.25 -4.95 -5.07
C SER A 85 8.47 -6.09 -4.44
N ILE A 86 8.79 -7.33 -4.82
CA ILE A 86 8.14 -8.53 -4.26
C ILE A 86 8.45 -8.61 -2.77
N LYS A 87 9.71 -8.44 -2.37
CA LYS A 87 10.12 -8.49 -0.95
C LYS A 87 9.56 -7.32 -0.15
N ALA A 88 9.56 -6.11 -0.70
CA ALA A 88 8.96 -4.94 -0.06
C ALA A 88 7.43 -5.06 0.01
N TRP A 89 6.76 -5.60 -1.00
CA TRP A 89 5.33 -5.91 -0.92
C TRP A 89 5.05 -6.96 0.17
N PHE A 90 5.92 -7.96 0.29
CA PHE A 90 5.82 -8.99 1.33
C PHE A 90 6.13 -8.46 2.75
N PHE A 91 7.04 -7.50 2.89
CA PHE A 91 7.48 -6.96 4.19
C PHE A 91 6.87 -5.59 4.55
N SER A 92 6.29 -4.86 3.59
CA SER A 92 5.63 -3.56 3.79
C SER A 92 4.26 -3.81 4.38
N SER A 93 4.27 -3.97 5.69
CA SER A 93 3.12 -4.18 6.57
C SER A 93 2.25 -2.91 6.73
N GLU A 94 1.79 -2.33 5.63
CA GLU A 94 0.92 -1.13 5.64
C GLU A 94 -0.46 -1.34 4.98
N THR A 95 -0.70 -2.49 4.33
CA THR A 95 -2.05 -3.00 4.00
C THR A 95 -2.26 -4.37 4.66
N LYS A 96 -2.25 -4.38 6.00
CA LYS A 96 -2.44 -5.60 6.83
C LYS A 96 -3.76 -6.32 6.60
N ASP A 97 -4.74 -5.66 5.98
CA ASP A 97 -6.05 -6.23 5.69
C ASP A 97 -6.03 -7.03 4.38
N GLU A 98 -5.41 -6.52 3.31
CA GLU A 98 -5.34 -7.22 2.01
C GLU A 98 -4.43 -8.45 2.05
N VAL A 99 -3.27 -8.36 2.72
CA VAL A 99 -2.33 -9.49 2.85
C VAL A 99 -2.90 -10.61 3.71
N ARG A 100 -3.78 -10.27 4.67
CA ARG A 100 -4.42 -11.24 5.56
C ARG A 100 -5.39 -12.11 4.76
N GLU A 101 -6.17 -11.54 3.85
CA GLU A 101 -7.06 -12.31 2.97
C GLU A 101 -6.29 -13.27 2.06
N PHE A 102 -5.18 -12.82 1.46
CA PHE A 102 -4.31 -13.70 0.65
C PHE A 102 -3.71 -14.85 1.46
N PHE A 103 -3.31 -14.60 2.71
CA PHE A 103 -2.74 -15.63 3.56
C PHE A 103 -3.80 -16.67 3.97
N TYR A 104 -5.02 -16.22 4.28
CA TYR A 104 -6.13 -17.12 4.55
C TYR A 104 -6.50 -17.97 3.32
N ASP A 105 -6.58 -17.38 2.12
CA ASP A 105 -6.83 -18.15 0.90
C ASP A 105 -5.71 -19.16 0.63
N GLY A 106 -4.45 -18.77 0.80
CA GLY A 106 -3.30 -19.68 0.66
C GLY A 106 -3.31 -20.84 1.67
N CYS A 107 -3.59 -20.55 2.94
CA CYS A 107 -3.66 -21.55 4.00
C CYS A 107 -4.90 -22.46 3.86
N VAL A 108 -6.04 -21.90 3.45
CA VAL A 108 -7.26 -22.65 3.16
C VAL A 108 -7.02 -23.61 2.01
N LEU A 109 -6.34 -23.19 0.93
CA LEU A 109 -5.97 -24.09 -0.15
C LEU A 109 -5.00 -25.18 0.35
N LEU A 110 -3.92 -24.82 1.05
CA LEU A 110 -2.94 -25.80 1.53
C LEU A 110 -3.48 -26.83 2.53
N ILE A 111 -4.49 -26.46 3.33
CA ILE A 111 -5.02 -27.32 4.40
C ILE A 111 -6.32 -27.99 3.97
N MET A 112 -7.26 -27.27 3.35
CA MET A 112 -8.57 -27.84 3.02
C MET A 112 -8.51 -28.79 1.82
N LEU A 113 -7.65 -28.53 0.82
CA LEU A 113 -7.51 -29.42 -0.34
C LEU A 113 -7.05 -30.85 0.05
N PRO A 114 -5.97 -31.04 0.84
CA PRO A 114 -5.58 -32.39 1.24
C PRO A 114 -6.61 -33.05 2.16
N PHE A 115 -7.26 -32.29 3.05
CA PHE A 115 -8.30 -32.85 3.91
C PHE A 115 -9.51 -33.37 3.13
N ILE A 116 -9.98 -32.61 2.13
CA ILE A 116 -11.08 -33.04 1.24
C ILE A 116 -10.65 -34.28 0.45
N ALA A 117 -9.43 -34.28 -0.12
CA ALA A 117 -8.93 -35.42 -0.87
C ALA A 117 -8.83 -36.70 -0.02
N ILE A 118 -8.34 -36.59 1.23
CA ILE A 118 -8.24 -37.71 2.17
C ILE A 118 -9.63 -38.21 2.56
N PHE A 119 -10.57 -37.32 2.86
CA PHE A 119 -11.93 -37.70 3.24
C PHE A 119 -12.65 -38.42 2.09
N SER A 120 -12.53 -37.90 0.86
CA SER A 120 -13.07 -38.53 -0.34
C SER A 120 -12.45 -39.91 -0.60
N TYR A 121 -11.13 -40.05 -0.45
CA TYR A 121 -10.44 -41.33 -0.61
C TYR A 121 -10.87 -42.38 0.42
N ALA A 122 -10.97 -41.99 1.70
CA ALA A 122 -11.42 -42.87 2.76
C ALA A 122 -12.88 -43.34 2.55
N GLY A 123 -13.76 -42.42 2.12
CA GLY A 123 -15.14 -42.76 1.77
C GLY A 123 -15.22 -43.77 0.61
N PHE A 124 -14.44 -43.54 -0.45
CA PHE A 124 -14.38 -44.45 -1.59
C PHE A 124 -13.91 -45.85 -1.18
N SER A 125 -12.83 -45.93 -0.39
CA SER A 125 -12.29 -47.20 0.11
C SER A 125 -13.28 -47.96 0.99
N LEU A 126 -14.05 -47.26 1.83
CA LEU A 126 -15.09 -47.89 2.66
C LEU A 126 -16.22 -48.47 1.81
N THR A 127 -16.67 -47.73 0.79
CA THR A 127 -17.73 -48.23 -0.11
C THR A 127 -17.28 -49.45 -0.91
N GLU A 128 -16.02 -49.49 -1.34
CA GLU A 128 -15.43 -50.64 -2.02
C GLU A 128 -15.38 -51.86 -1.08
N HIS A 129 -15.01 -51.67 0.18
CA HIS A 129 -15.00 -52.74 1.19
C HIS A 129 -16.40 -53.28 1.49
N ILE A 130 -17.41 -52.42 1.61
CA ILE A 130 -18.80 -52.84 1.85
C ILE A 130 -19.33 -53.60 0.64
N PHE A 131 -19.13 -53.09 -0.58
CA PHE A 131 -19.57 -53.76 -1.80
C PHE A 131 -18.88 -55.12 -1.99
N ASN A 132 -17.59 -55.22 -1.65
CA ASN A 132 -16.86 -56.48 -1.70
C ASN A 132 -17.35 -57.46 -0.61
N ALA A 133 -17.66 -56.98 0.59
CA ALA A 133 -18.23 -57.79 1.67
C ALA A 133 -19.63 -58.32 1.32
N ASP A 134 -20.51 -57.46 0.81
CA ASP A 134 -21.84 -57.84 0.32
C ASP A 134 -21.72 -58.81 -0.86
N GLY A 135 -20.76 -58.59 -1.75
CA GLY A 135 -20.40 -59.51 -2.82
C GLY A 135 -20.11 -60.92 -2.30
N GLN A 136 -19.26 -61.07 -1.29
CA GLN A 136 -18.95 -62.39 -0.71
C GLN A 136 -20.13 -63.04 0.02
N VAL A 137 -20.97 -62.26 0.70
CA VAL A 137 -22.19 -62.76 1.35
C VAL A 137 -23.22 -63.26 0.33
N ILE A 138 -23.38 -62.54 -0.78
CA ILE A 138 -24.23 -62.97 -1.89
C ILE A 138 -23.66 -64.26 -2.51
N LYS A 139 -22.32 -64.37 -2.64
CA LYS A 139 -21.66 -65.60 -3.09
C LYS A 139 -21.90 -66.83 -2.22
N GLY A 140 -21.88 -66.66 -0.91
CA GLY A 140 -22.16 -67.76 0.03
C GLY A 140 -23.61 -68.26 -0.03
N LYS A 141 -24.58 -67.38 -0.34
CA LYS A 141 -26.02 -67.73 -0.33
C LYS A 141 -26.49 -68.57 -1.52
N TYR A 142 -25.78 -68.57 -2.65
CA TYR A 142 -26.17 -69.35 -3.84
C TYR A 142 -25.39 -70.65 -4.03
N THR A 143 -24.48 -71.00 -3.11
CA THR A 143 -23.60 -72.18 -3.19
C THR A 143 -24.08 -73.33 -2.28
N ILE A 144 -25.41 -73.50 -2.14
CA ILE A 144 -26.05 -74.61 -1.44
C ILE A 144 -27.08 -75.25 -2.37
#